data_AF-A0A9Q0Y6T5-F1
#
_entry.id   AF-A0A9Q0Y6T5-F1
#
_cell.length_a   1.000
_cell.length_b   1.000
_cell.length_c   1.000
_cell.angle_alpha   90.00
_cell.angle_beta   90.00
_cell.angle_gamma   90.00
#
_symmetry.space_group_name_H-M   'P 1'
#
loop_
_entity.id
_entity.type
_entity.pdbx_description
1 polymer ?
#
loop_
_entity_poly.entity_id
_entity_poly.type
_entity_poly.pdbx_seq_one_letter_code
_entity_poly.pdbx_strand_id
1 'polypeptide(L)' 'TEELAALRSIKGTTTSEDIYEEVCQTLNDLKLDWAKLIGVTTDGAPSMVGSMKEVVARINKRWTNTTIHI' A
#
# COMPACT_ATOMS: atom_id res chain seq x y z
N THR A 1 6.35 -0.55 20.57
CA THR A 1 5.32 0.50 20.44
C THR A 1 4.98 0.63 18.99
N GLU A 2 3.70 0.71 18.67
CA GLU A 2 3.21 0.97 17.31
C GLU A 2 2.65 2.39 17.25
N GLU A 3 2.83 3.06 16.12
CA GLU A 3 2.42 4.45 15.91
C GLU A 3 1.66 4.58 14.59
N LEU A 4 0.64 5.44 14.56
CA LEU A 4 -0.08 5.78 13.34
C LEU A 4 0.75 6.77 12.51
N ALA A 5 1.31 6.30 11.40
CA ALA A 5 2.17 7.11 10.56
C ALA A 5 1.41 8.19 9.76
N ALA A 6 0.23 7.85 9.23
CA ALA A 6 -0.58 8.78 8.44
C ALA A 6 -2.05 8.33 8.36
N LEU A 7 -2.94 9.30 8.14
CA LEU A 7 -4.33 9.09 7.74
C LEU A 7 -4.60 9.95 6.50
N ARG A 8 -4.91 9.31 5.37
CA ARG A 8 -5.12 9.99 4.08
C ARG A 8 -6.58 9.90 3.66
N SER A 9 -7.13 11.00 3.16
CA SER A 9 -8.47 11.02 2.58
C SER A 9 -8.34 10.90 1.06
N ILE A 10 -8.94 9.83 0.50
CA ILE A 10 -9.05 9.62 -0.94
C ILE A 10 -10.45 10.10 -1.37
N LYS A 11 -10.52 11.06 -2.29
CA LYS A 11 -11.80 11.67 -2.72
C LYS A 11 -12.17 11.24 -4.13
N GLY A 12 -13.47 11.13 -4.39
CA GLY A 12 -13.99 10.74 -5.70
C GLY A 12 -14.06 9.22 -5.81
N THR A 13 -13.07 8.62 -6.47
CA THR A 13 -12.97 7.17 -6.62
C THR A 13 -12.08 6.54 -5.54
N THR A 14 -12.22 5.23 -5.36
CA THR A 14 -11.37 4.44 -4.45
C THR A 14 -10.97 3.17 -5.17
N THR A 15 -10.29 3.34 -6.31
CA THR A 15 -9.74 2.24 -7.10
C THR A 15 -8.40 1.79 -6.52
N SER A 16 -7.91 0.64 -6.99
CA SER A 16 -6.59 0.16 -6.62
C SER A 16 -5.45 1.06 -7.12
N GLU A 17 -5.66 1.84 -8.19
CA GLU A 17 -4.72 2.88 -8.61
C GLU A 17 -4.69 4.01 -7.58
N ASP A 18 -5.84 4.57 -7.23
CA ASP A 18 -5.95 5.70 -6.29
C ASP A 18 -5.29 5.37 -4.95
N ILE A 19 -5.52 4.16 -4.42
CA ILE A 19 -4.93 3.70 -3.17
C ILE A 19 -3.41 3.51 -3.32
N TYR A 20 -2.94 2.91 -4.41
CA TYR A 20 -1.51 2.68 -4.63
C TYR A 20 -0.73 4.01 -4.74
N GLU A 21 -1.28 4.99 -5.47
CA GLU A 21 -0.67 6.32 -5.60
C GLU A 21 -0.58 7.04 -4.25
N GLU A 22 -1.65 7.01 -3.44
CA GLU A 22 -1.64 7.61 -2.10
C GLU A 22 -0.70 6.91 -1.13
N VAL A 23 -0.56 5.58 -1.19
CA VAL A 23 0.47 4.86 -0.42
C VAL A 23 1.87 5.32 -0.83
N CYS A 24 2.12 5.49 -2.13
CA CYS A 24 3.41 5.95 -2.62
C CYS A 24 3.73 7.37 -2.19
N GLN A 25 2.77 8.29 -2.29
CA GLN A 25 2.92 9.66 -1.83
C GLN A 25 3.13 9.72 -0.32
N THR A 26 2.37 8.94 0.46
CA THR A 26 2.52 8.89 1.92
C THR A 26 3.91 8.45 2.35
N LEU A 27 4.46 7.40 1.74
CA LEU A 27 5.82 6.94 2.06
C LEU A 27 6.87 7.99 1.67
N ASN A 28 6.70 8.68 0.54
CA ASN A 28 7.57 9.78 0.14
C ASN A 28 7.50 10.97 1.10
N ASP A 29 6.29 11.40 1.50
CA ASP A 29 6.06 12.51 2.43
C ASP A 29 6.70 12.24 3.79
N LEU A 30 6.57 11.00 4.27
CA LEU A 30 7.19 10.54 5.51
C LEU A 30 8.70 10.24 5.38
N LYS A 31 9.24 10.35 4.16
CA LYS A 31 10.64 10.00 3.83
C LYS A 31 11.01 8.59 4.26
N LEU A 32 10.04 7.67 4.17
CA LEU A 32 10.23 6.26 4.48
C LEU A 32 10.85 5.55 3.29
N ASP A 33 11.89 4.79 3.59
CA ASP A 33 12.58 3.99 2.60
C ASP A 33 11.81 2.70 2.35
N TRP A 34 11.40 2.50 1.10
CA TRP A 34 10.77 1.27 0.63
C TRP A 34 11.62 0.02 0.94
N ALA A 35 12.94 0.16 1.01
CA ALA A 35 13.83 -0.95 1.35
C ALA A 35 13.66 -1.47 2.79
N LYS A 36 12.98 -0.70 3.65
CA LYS A 36 12.67 -1.07 5.03
C LYS A 36 11.26 -1.62 5.20
N LEU A 37 10.46 -1.67 4.13
CA LEU A 37 9.12 -2.27 4.17
C LEU A 37 9.26 -3.80 4.25
N ILE A 38 8.78 -4.38 5.35
CA ILE A 38 8.87 -5.83 5.62
C ILE A 38 7.57 -6.58 5.37
N GLY A 39 6.43 -5.88 5.39
CA GLY A 39 5.13 -6.50 5.18
C GLY A 39 4.02 -5.51 4.89
N VAL A 40 2.93 -6.04 4.35
CA VAL A 40 1.70 -5.30 4.03
C VAL A 40 0.52 -6.09 4.57
N THR A 41 -0.37 -5.42 5.31
CA THR A 41 -1.62 -5.98 5.82
C THR A 41 -2.77 -5.14 5.30
N THR A 42 -3.76 -5.79 4.69
CA THR A 42 -4.95 -5.13 4.12
C THR A 42 -6.21 -5.88 4.55
N ASP A 43 -7.37 -5.25 4.47
CA ASP A 43 -8.66 -5.85 4.85
C ASP A 43 -9.18 -6.95 3.90
N GLY A 44 -8.41 -7.30 2.86
CA GLY A 44 -8.77 -8.35 1.92
C GLY A 44 -9.84 -7.97 0.91
N ALA A 45 -10.23 -6.69 0.79
CA ALA A 45 -11.18 -6.26 -0.23
C ALA A 45 -10.66 -6.59 -1.66
N PRO A 46 -11.53 -6.85 -2.65
CA PRO A 46 -11.11 -7.21 -4.00
C PRO A 46 -10.12 -6.23 -4.66
N SER A 47 -10.22 -4.93 -4.36
CA SER A 47 -9.29 -3.88 -4.82
C SER A 47 -7.90 -3.96 -4.18
N MET A 48 -7.76 -4.67 -3.07
CA MET A 48 -6.50 -4.83 -2.33
C MET A 48 -5.76 -6.09 -2.74
N VAL A 49 -6.45 -7.23 -2.81
CA VAL A 49 -5.84 -8.57 -2.87
C VAL A 49 -6.10 -9.36 -4.17
N GLY A 50 -6.89 -8.83 -5.09
CA GLY A 50 -7.23 -9.47 -6.37
C GLY A 50 -6.07 -9.60 -7.39
N SER A 51 -6.38 -9.34 -8.66
CA SER A 51 -5.49 -9.56 -9.82
C SER A 51 -4.19 -8.71 -9.85
N MET A 52 -3.39 -8.83 -10.91
CA MET A 52 -2.14 -8.07 -11.13
C MET A 52 -2.26 -6.53 -11.09
N LYS A 53 -3.49 -5.98 -11.15
CA LYS A 53 -3.76 -4.54 -11.08
C LYS A 53 -4.06 -4.03 -9.67
N GLU A 54 -4.12 -4.90 -8.65
CA GLU A 54 -4.45 -4.49 -7.29
C GLU A 54 -3.27 -3.93 -6.49
N VAL A 55 -3.57 -3.27 -5.38
CA VAL A 55 -2.61 -2.56 -4.54
C VAL A 55 -1.47 -3.47 -4.08
N VAL A 56 -1.80 -4.62 -3.51
CA VAL A 56 -0.81 -5.55 -2.98
C VAL A 56 0.09 -6.10 -4.09
N ALA A 57 -0.48 -6.45 -5.24
CA ALA A 57 0.28 -6.93 -6.39
C ALA A 57 1.25 -5.86 -6.92
N ARG A 58 0.85 -4.57 -6.89
CA ARG A 58 1.71 -3.45 -7.28
C ARG A 58 2.84 -3.22 -6.29
N ILE A 59 2.56 -3.26 -4.99
CA ILE A 59 3.57 -3.14 -3.95
C ILE A 59 4.61 -4.27 -4.08
N ASN A 60 4.16 -5.51 -4.30
CA ASN A 60 5.06 -6.65 -4.52
C ASN A 60 5.90 -6.56 -5.81
N LYS A 61 5.34 -5.99 -6.89
CA LYS A 61 6.13 -5.72 -8.11
C LYS A 61 7.19 -4.66 -7.88
N ARG A 62 6.89 -3.67 -7.03
CA ARG A 62 7.83 -2.62 -6.63
C ARG A 62 8.89 -3.15 -5.67
N TRP A 63 8.54 -4.13 -4.83
CA TRP A 63 9.41 -4.74 -3.83
C TRP A 63 9.21 -6.26 -3.74
N THR A 64 10.20 -7.01 -4.21
CA THR A 64 10.13 -8.48 -4.37
C THR A 64 10.20 -9.27 -3.05
N ASN A 65 10.43 -8.60 -1.92
CA ASN A 65 10.65 -9.23 -0.61
C ASN A 65 9.60 -8.84 0.46
N THR A 66 8.41 -8.38 0.05
CA THR A 66 7.32 -8.06 1.00
C THR A 66 6.58 -9.34 1.42
N THR A 67 6.34 -9.53 2.71
CA THR A 67 5.37 -10.54 3.19
C THR A 67 3.96 -9.93 3.20
N ILE A 68 2.99 -10.60 2.58
CA ILE A 68 1.60 -10.14 2.54
C ILE A 68 0.79 -10.90 3.59
N HIS A 69 0.01 -10.14 4.36
CA HIS A 69 -1.01 -10.66 5.25
C HIS A 69 -2.38 -10.13 4.80
N ILE A 70 -3.37 -11.02 4.75
CA ILE A 70 -4.78 -10.73 4.48
C ILE A 70 -5.55 -10.98 5.76
#